data_AF-U9TU96-F1
#
_entry.id   AF-U9TU96-F1
#
_cell.length_a   1.000
_cell.length_b   1.000
_cell.length_c   1.000
_cell.angle_alpha   90.00
_cell.angle_beta   90.00
_cell.angle_gamma   90.00
#
_symmetry.space_group_name_H-M   'P 1'
#
loop_
_entity.id
_entity.type
_entity.pdbx_description
1 polymer ?
#
loop_
_entity_poly.entity_id
_entity_poly.type
_entity_poly.pdbx_seq_one_letter_code
_entity_poly.pdbx_strand_id
1 'polypeptide(L)' 'MPPIRKELIAAINKAIILVDHNIHRNIDQQFEFIKKTVLEDDSFTNDEKNL' A
#
# COMPACT_ATOMS: atom_id res chain seq x y z
N MET A 1 3.21 -17.70 -13.60
CA MET A 1 3.09 -16.23 -13.46
C MET A 1 2.65 -15.97 -12.02
N PRO A 2 3.49 -15.41 -11.13
CA PRO A 2 3.21 -15.48 -9.71
C PRO A 2 2.02 -14.56 -9.37
N PRO A 3 0.99 -15.06 -8.68
CA PRO A 3 -0.24 -14.32 -8.33
C PRO A 3 0.02 -13.08 -7.46
N ILE A 4 1.13 -13.11 -6.71
CA ILE A 4 1.66 -12.05 -5.84
C ILE A 4 1.65 -10.64 -6.48
N ARG A 5 1.99 -10.51 -7.78
CA ARG A 5 2.01 -9.19 -8.43
C ARG A 5 0.62 -8.54 -8.54
N LYS A 6 -0.45 -9.34 -8.66
CA LYS A 6 -1.81 -8.79 -8.84
C LYS A 6 -2.38 -8.28 -7.52
N GLU A 7 -2.14 -9.01 -6.44
CA GLU A 7 -2.59 -8.63 -5.10
C GLU A 7 -1.84 -7.39 -4.60
N LEU A 8 -0.52 -7.32 -4.85
CA LEU A 8 0.26 -6.12 -4.56
C LEU A 8 -0.25 -4.87 -5.29
N ILE A 9 -0.51 -5.00 -6.59
CA ILE A 9 -1.05 -3.89 -7.39
C ILE A 9 -2.45 -3.49 -6.88
N ALA A 10 -3.28 -4.45 -6.50
CA ALA A 10 -4.60 -4.16 -5.95
C ALA A 10 -4.52 -3.43 -4.60
N ALA A 11 -3.63 -3.82 -3.71
CA ALA A 11 -3.41 -3.15 -2.42
C ALA A 11 -2.88 -1.72 -2.60
N ILE A 12 -1.92 -1.51 -3.51
CA ILE A 12 -1.41 -0.17 -3.84
C ILE A 12 -2.54 0.72 -4.37
N ASN A 13 -3.36 0.21 -5.31
CA ASN A 13 -4.47 0.97 -5.86
C ASN A 13 -5.51 1.36 -4.79
N LYS A 14 -5.83 0.45 -3.86
CA LYS A 14 -6.71 0.76 -2.72
C LYS A 14 -6.10 1.84 -1.83
N ALA A 15 -4.82 1.71 -1.48
CA ALA A 15 -4.13 2.67 -0.63
C ALA A 15 -4.08 4.07 -1.25
N ILE A 16 -3.87 4.18 -2.56
CA ILE A 16 -3.91 5.45 -3.31
C ILE A 16 -5.30 6.11 -3.20
N ILE A 17 -6.38 5.34 -3.34
CA ILE A 17 -7.76 5.85 -3.23
C ILE A 17 -8.06 6.34 -1.80
N LEU A 18 -7.45 5.73 -0.79
CA LEU A 18 -7.62 6.10 0.62
C LEU A 18 -6.85 7.36 1.04
N VAL A 19 -5.98 7.90 0.19
CA VAL A 19 -5.21 9.10 0.52
C VAL A 19 -6.13 10.32 0.67
N ASP A 20 -6.31 10.78 1.90
CA ASP A 20 -6.90 12.09 2.16
C ASP A 20 -5.87 13.19 1.91
N HIS A 21 -6.09 13.98 0.87
CA HIS A 21 -5.19 15.06 0.45
C HIS A 21 -5.20 16.28 1.38
N ASN A 22 -6.20 16.38 2.27
CA ASN A 22 -6.23 17.42 3.31
C ASN A 22 -5.32 17.08 4.49
N ILE A 23 -5.09 15.79 4.74
CA ILE A 23 -4.22 15.25 5.79
C ILE A 23 -2.80 15.04 5.25
N HIS A 24 -2.66 14.33 4.13
CA HIS A 24 -1.40 14.04 3.44
C HIS A 24 -1.19 15.03 2.30
N ARG A 25 -0.78 16.25 2.65
CA ARG A 25 -0.80 17.41 1.74
C ARG A 25 0.33 17.43 0.72
N ASN A 26 1.42 16.71 0.98
CA ASN A 26 2.56 16.62 0.09
C ASN A 26 2.82 15.17 -0.34
N ILE A 27 3.56 15.01 -1.44
CA ILE A 27 3.80 13.70 -2.05
C ILE A 27 4.52 12.72 -1.11
N ASP A 28 5.42 13.21 -0.25
CA ASP A 28 6.14 12.38 0.70
C ASP A 28 5.19 11.81 1.77
N GLN A 29 4.26 12.63 2.27
CA GLN A 29 3.23 12.21 3.23
C GLN A 29 2.26 11.21 2.62
N GLN A 30 1.90 11.37 1.35
CA GLN A 30 1.05 10.42 0.63
C GLN A 30 1.78 9.10 0.39
N PHE A 31 3.06 9.17 0.02
CA PHE A 31 3.89 8.00 -0.19
C PHE A 31 4.06 7.17 1.09
N GLU A 32 4.38 7.81 2.22
CA GLU A 32 4.50 7.11 3.51
C GLU A 32 3.18 6.49 3.95
N PHE A 33 2.05 7.18 3.72
CA PHE A 33 0.72 6.63 4.01
C PHE A 33 0.41 5.39 3.16
N ILE A 34 0.65 5.46 1.84
CA ILE A 34 0.43 4.34 0.93
C ILE A 34 1.30 3.15 1.34
N LYS A 35 2.59 3.39 1.59
CA LYS A 35 3.54 2.34 2.01
C LYS A 35 3.07 1.66 3.30
N LYS A 36 2.69 2.42 4.32
CA LYS A 36 2.19 1.88 5.58
C LYS A 36 0.90 1.07 5.38
N THR A 37 -0.06 1.61 4.63
CA THR A 37 -1.35 0.95 4.35
C THR A 37 -1.16 -0.36 3.61
N VAL A 38 -0.24 -0.42 2.64
CA VAL A 38 0.07 -1.65 1.89
C VAL A 38 0.75 -2.68 2.78
N LEU A 39 1.69 -2.28 3.65
CA LEU A 39 2.37 -3.18 4.59
C LEU A 39 1.44 -3.72 5.69
N GLU A 40 0.42 -2.95 6.06
CA GLU A 40 -0.60 -3.33 7.04
C GLU A 40 -1.76 -4.13 6.41
N ASP A 41 -1.85 -4.22 5.08
CA ASP A 41 -2.88 -5.01 4.40
C ASP A 41 -2.62 -6.51 4.66
N ASP A 42 -3.53 -7.16 5.38
CA ASP A 42 -3.44 -8.56 5.78
C ASP A 42 -3.51 -9.55 4.59
N SER A 43 -3.72 -9.05 3.36
CA SER A 43 -3.58 -9.87 2.14
C SER A 43 -2.14 -10.25 1.82
N PHE A 44 -1.14 -9.53 2.35
CA PHE A 44 0.25 -9.97 2.28
C PHE A 44 0.53 -10.99 3.37
N THR A 45 0.71 -12.25 2.98
CA THR A 45 1.18 -13.29 3.90
C THR A 45 2.52 -12.87 4.51
N ASN A 46 2.75 -13.20 5.80
CA ASN A 46 3.89 -12.75 6.62
C ASN A 46 5.29 -12.86 5.98
N ASP A 47 5.45 -13.66 4.93
CA ASP A 47 6.70 -13.75 4.16
C ASP A 47 7.06 -12.47 3.39
N GLU A 48 6.09 -11.58 3.12
CA GLU A 48 6.30 -10.34 2.34
C GLU A 48 6.54 -9.10 3.21
N LYS A 49 6.30 -9.17 4.54
CA LYS A 49 6.53 -8.08 5.48
C LYS A 49 8.02 -7.88 5.85
N ASN A 50 8.89 -8.82 5.46
CA ASN A 50 10.31 -8.88 5.84
C ASN A 50 11.29 -8.69 4.66
N LEU A 51 10.86 -8.13 3.53
CA LEU A 51 11.68 -7.93 2.32
C LEU A 51 12.15 -6.47 2.14
#